data_AF-A0A1V4QUQ7-F1
#
_entry.id   AF-A0A1V4QUQ7-F1
#
_cell.length_a   1.000
_cell.length_b   1.000
_cell.length_c   1.000
_cell.angle_alpha   90.00
_cell.angle_beta   90.00
_cell.angle_gamma   90.00
#
_symmetry.space_group_name_H-M   'P 1'
#
loop_
_entity.id
_entity.type
_entity.pdbx_description
1 polymer ?
#
loop_
_entity_poly.entity_id
_entity_poly.type
_entity_poly.pdbx_seq_one_letter_code
_entity_poly.pdbx_strand_id
1 'polypeptide(L)' 'MNPQDFQSLLEQLRARLPDFDLFEATYFLGFTQRELAERLGISERMVRRRLKRVRERIARMLPEDFSA' A
#
# COMPACT_ATOMS: atom_id res chain seq x y z
N MET A 1 9.63 17.40 -0.15
CA MET A 1 9.91 16.28 0.77
C MET A 1 11.35 15.87 0.58
N ASN A 2 12.18 15.86 1.62
CA ASN A 2 13.53 15.31 1.49
C ASN A 2 13.46 13.76 1.52
N PRO A 3 14.50 13.03 1.08
CA PRO A 3 14.49 11.56 1.09
C PRO A 3 14.32 10.93 2.48
N GLN A 4 14.81 11.56 3.54
CA GLN A 4 14.68 11.07 4.92
C GLN A 4 13.24 11.18 5.44
N ASP A 5 12.54 12.27 5.10
CA ASP A 5 11.12 12.46 5.42
C ASP A 5 10.28 11.37 4.75
N PHE A 6 10.60 11.04 3.48
CA PHE A 6 9.89 10.01 2.74
C PHE A 6 10.10 8.62 3.35
N GLN A 7 11.35 8.27 3.71
CA GLN A 7 11.62 7.00 4.38
C GLN A 7 10.90 6.92 5.74
N SER A 8 10.93 8.00 6.52
CA SER A 8 10.22 8.07 7.81
C SER A 8 8.71 7.89 7.65
N LEU A 9 8.12 8.45 6.59
CA LEU A 9 6.71 8.24 6.26
C LEU A 9 6.44 6.78 5.88
N LEU A 10 7.29 6.17 5.04
CA LEU A 10 7.13 4.77 4.64
C LEU A 10 7.19 3.82 5.84
N GLU A 11 8.13 4.04 6.76
CA GLU A 11 8.22 3.26 8.00
C GLU A 11 6.97 3.39 8.86
N GLN A 12 6.42 4.60 9.00
CA GLN A 12 5.17 4.82 9.71
C GLN A 12 3.99 4.11 9.05
N LEU A 13 3.90 4.15 7.72
CA LEU A 13 2.83 3.45 6.99
C LEU A 13 2.95 1.94 7.15
N ARG A 14 4.16 1.36 7.02
CA ARG A 14 4.43 -0.07 7.28
C ARG A 14 4.00 -0.49 8.68
N ALA A 15 4.29 0.33 9.69
CA ALA A 15 3.98 0.02 11.08
C ALA A 15 2.48 0.14 11.41
N ARG A 16 1.74 1.01 10.72
CA ARG A 16 0.36 1.38 11.10
C ARG A 16 -0.71 0.81 10.17
N LEU A 17 -0.36 0.40 8.95
CA LEU A 17 -1.32 -0.07 7.96
C LEU A 17 -1.23 -1.59 7.76
N PRO A 18 -2.30 -2.34 8.07
CA PRO A 18 -2.37 -3.75 7.71
C PRO A 18 -2.43 -3.90 6.20
N ASP A 19 -1.86 -4.99 5.70
CA ASP A 19 -1.72 -5.28 4.26
C ASP A 19 -0.90 -4.21 3.49
N PHE A 20 -0.07 -3.38 4.15
CA PHE A 20 0.76 -2.38 3.45
C PHE A 20 1.84 -3.03 2.58
N ASP A 21 2.35 -4.19 2.98
CA ASP A 21 3.20 -5.07 2.17
C ASP A 21 2.60 -5.38 0.80
N LEU A 22 1.27 -5.56 0.71
CA LEU A 22 0.56 -5.75 -0.55
C LEU A 22 0.61 -4.50 -1.44
N PHE A 23 0.53 -3.32 -0.84
CA PHE A 23 0.67 -2.05 -1.54
C PHE A 23 2.09 -1.89 -2.08
N GLU A 24 3.12 -2.14 -1.26
CA GLU A 24 4.52 -2.08 -1.69
C GLU A 24 4.82 -3.09 -2.80
N ALA A 25 4.31 -4.33 -2.67
CA ALA A 25 4.49 -5.34 -3.69
C ALA A 25 3.86 -4.90 -5.04
N THR A 26 2.71 -4.24 -5.00
CA THR A 26 2.02 -3.77 -6.22
C THR A 26 2.73 -2.55 -6.83
N TYR A 27 3.05 -1.54 -6.03
CA TYR A 27 3.46 -0.22 -6.54
C TYR A 27 4.97 0.02 -6.52
N PHE A 28 5.74 -0.67 -5.66
CA PHE A 28 7.20 -0.53 -5.59
C PHE A 28 7.91 -1.70 -6.26
N LEU A 29 7.36 -2.92 -6.16
CA LEU A 29 7.96 -4.13 -6.73
C LEU A 29 7.33 -4.56 -8.06
N GLY A 30 6.22 -3.95 -8.45
CA GLY A 30 5.58 -4.18 -9.76
C GLY A 30 4.81 -5.49 -9.90
N PHE A 31 4.46 -6.17 -8.80
CA PHE A 31 3.63 -7.37 -8.87
C PHE A 31 2.22 -7.07 -9.34
N THR A 32 1.70 -7.92 -10.22
CA THR A 32 0.30 -7.87 -10.60
C THR A 32 -0.60 -8.44 -9.50
N GLN A 33 -1.86 -8.02 -9.48
CA GLN A 33 -2.85 -8.54 -8.52
C GLN A 33 -3.07 -10.06 -8.67
N ARG A 34 -2.91 -10.59 -9.89
CA ARG A 34 -2.96 -12.02 -10.19
C ARG A 34 -1.80 -12.78 -9.55
N GLU A 35 -0.57 -12.32 -9.74
CA GLU A 35 0.62 -12.94 -9.13
C GLU A 35 0.56 -12.91 -7.60
N LEU A 36 0.05 -11.83 -7.02
CA LEU A 36 -0.15 -11.72 -5.57
C LEU A 36 -1.24 -12.68 -5.07
N ALA A 37 -2.32 -12.83 -5.84
CA ALA A 37 -3.39 -13.78 -5.52
C ALA A 37 -2.87 -15.23 -5.49
N GLU A 38 -2.11 -15.62 -6.53
CA GLU A 38 -1.47 -16.93 -6.64
C GLU A 38 -0.48 -17.18 -5.47
N ARG A 39 0.41 -16.23 -5.19
CA ARG A 39 1.42 -16.34 -4.11
C ARG A 39 0.82 -16.44 -2.72
N LEU A 40 -0.26 -15.71 -2.47
CA LEU A 40 -0.92 -15.67 -1.16
C LEU A 40 -1.97 -16.78 -0.99
N GLY A 41 -2.30 -17.53 -2.04
CA GLY A 41 -3.36 -18.55 -2.01
C GLY A 41 -4.76 -17.95 -1.82
N ILE A 42 -5.01 -16.76 -2.38
CA ILE A 42 -6.28 -16.03 -2.22
C ILE A 42 -6.85 -15.60 -3.58
N SER A 43 -8.11 -15.15 -3.61
CA SER A 43 -8.68 -14.60 -4.84
C SER A 43 -8.14 -13.20 -5.18
N GLU A 44 -8.03 -12.88 -6.47
CA GLU A 44 -7.74 -11.52 -6.95
C GLU A 44 -8.74 -10.48 -6.42
N ARG A 45 -10.00 -10.88 -6.22
CA ARG A 45 -11.02 -10.02 -5.59
C ARG A 45 -10.62 -9.63 -4.16
N MET A 46 -10.01 -10.55 -3.40
CA MET A 46 -9.53 -10.25 -2.06
C MET A 46 -8.30 -9.35 -2.08
N VAL A 47 -7.37 -9.56 -3.01
CA VAL A 47 -6.24 -8.64 -3.26
C VAL A 47 -6.75 -7.22 -3.54
N ARG A 48 -7.68 -7.06 -4.49
CA ARG A 48 -8.31 -5.76 -4.79
C ARG A 48 -8.93 -5.09 -3.58
N ARG A 49 -9.65 -5.84 -2.75
CA ARG A 49 -10.28 -5.32 -1.53
C ARG A 49 -9.26 -4.87 -0.48
N ARG A 50 -8.17 -5.62 -0.30
CA ARG A 50 -7.08 -5.25 0.61
C ARG A 50 -6.38 -3.98 0.12
N LEU A 51 -5.99 -3.93 -1.15
CA LEU A 51 -5.38 -2.75 -1.77
C LEU A 51 -6.28 -1.51 -1.68
N LYS A 52 -7.59 -1.64 -1.93
CA LYS A 52 -8.53 -0.52 -1.78
C LYS A 52 -8.52 0.03 -0.34
N ARG A 53 -8.60 -0.85 0.67
CA ARG A 53 -8.57 -0.45 2.08
C ARG A 53 -7.26 0.24 2.47
N VAL A 54 -6.12 -0.24 1.95
CA VAL A 54 -4.82 0.39 2.21
C VAL A 54 -4.79 1.80 1.61
N ARG A 55 -5.18 1.97 0.34
CA ARG A 55 -5.22 3.29 -0.31
C ARG A 55 -6.15 4.27 0.41
N GLU A 56 -7.33 3.83 0.83
CA GLU A 56 -8.27 4.66 1.59
C GLU A 56 -7.68 5.10 2.94
N ARG A 57 -6.90 4.24 3.61
CA ARG A 57 -6.24 4.59 4.86
C ARG A 57 -5.06 5.54 4.64
N ILE A 58 -4.26 5.33 3.60
CA ILE A 58 -3.19 6.25 3.20
C ILE A 58 -3.78 7.64 2.93
N ALA A 59 -4.84 7.73 2.13
CA ALA A 59 -5.48 9.01 1.81
C ALA A 59 -5.98 9.78 3.05
N ARG A 60 -6.39 9.08 4.11
CA ARG A 60 -6.79 9.70 5.40
C ARG A 60 -5.62 10.12 6.29
N MET A 61 -4.43 9.54 6.06
CA MET A 61 -3.22 9.80 6.83
C MET A 61 -2.33 10.85 6.16
N LEU A 62 -2.47 11.03 4.85
CA LEU A 62 -1.75 12.05 4.12
C LEU A 62 -2.35 13.44 4.41
N PRO A 63 -1.52 14.47 4.63
CA PRO A 63 -1.97 15.87 4.71
C PRO A 63 -2.70 16.29 3.43
N GLU A 64 -3.59 17.28 3.53
CA GLU A 64 -4.44 17.75 2.40
C GLU A 64 -3.62 18.14 1.15
N ASP A 65 -2.39 18.63 1.33
CA ASP A 65 -1.45 19.01 0.27
C ASP A 65 -1.06 17.86 -0.68
N PHE A 66 -1.38 16.61 -0.34
CA PHE A 66 -1.09 15.41 -1.15
C PHE A 66 -2.32 14.90 -1.93
N SER A 67 -3.46 15.60 -1.90
CA SER A 67 -4.72 15.17 -2.53
C SER A 67 -4.91 15.67 -3.97
N ALA A 68 -3.88 16.23 -4.60
CA ALA A 68 -3.92 16.84 -5.93
C ALA A 68 -3.77 15.84 -7.08
#